data_AF-A0A7V9JAX5-F1
#
_entry.id   AF-A0A7V9JAX5-F1
#
_cell.length_a   1.000
_cell.length_b   1.000
_cell.length_c   1.000
_cell.angle_alpha   90.00
_cell.angle_beta   90.00
_cell.angle_gamma   90.00
#
_symmetry.space_group_name_H-M   'P 1'
#
loop_
_entity.id
_entity.type
_entity.pdbx_description
1 polymer ?
#
loop_
_entity_poly.entity_id
_entity_poly.type
_entity_poly.pdbx_seq_one_letter_code
_entity_poly.pdbx_strand_id
1 'polypeptide(L)'
;VVDWKTNQRQTADPLQLALYRLAWAELHEIEVERVQASFYYVRSDEVVSYDDLPGRVELEQQLMAERAAPSVPAPSVTASGPGA
;
A
#
# COMPACT_ATOMS: atom_id res chain seq x y z
N VAL A 1 -14.55 -0.96 -1.36
CA VAL A 1 -13.63 -0.77 -2.51
C VAL A 1 -13.01 -2.11 -2.87
N VAL A 2 -12.91 -2.44 -4.15
CA VAL A 2 -12.21 -3.66 -4.61
C VAL A 2 -11.13 -3.26 -5.61
N ASP A 3 -9.89 -3.63 -5.34
CA ASP A 3 -8.76 -3.45 -6.25
C ASP A 3 -8.39 -4.77 -6.92
N TRP A 4 -8.38 -4.79 -8.24
CA TRP A 4 -8.26 -5.99 -9.06
C TRP A 4 -6.80 -6.19 -9.47
N LYS A 5 -6.23 -7.32 -9.06
CA LYS A 5 -4.82 -7.67 -9.28
C LYS A 5 -4.70 -8.78 -10.32
N THR A 6 -3.81 -8.57 -11.27
CA THR A 6 -3.50 -9.52 -12.37
C THR A 6 -2.18 -10.24 -12.18
N ASN A 7 -1.38 -9.86 -11.18
CA ASN A 7 -0.16 -10.56 -10.79
C ASN A 7 -0.50 -11.87 -10.06
N GLN A 8 0.45 -12.82 -10.05
CA GLN A 8 0.25 -14.13 -9.42
C GLN A 8 0.57 -14.15 -7.92
N ARG A 9 1.46 -13.25 -7.44
CA ARG A 9 1.83 -13.20 -6.01
C ARG A 9 1.08 -12.08 -5.31
N GLN A 10 0.59 -12.37 -4.11
CA GLN A 10 -0.12 -11.42 -3.25
C GLN A 10 0.86 -10.43 -2.57
N THR A 11 1.51 -9.59 -3.35
CA THR A 11 2.48 -8.58 -2.88
C THR A 11 1.91 -7.17 -2.87
N ALA A 12 0.58 -7.04 -2.94
CA ALA A 12 -0.05 -5.73 -2.89
C ALA A 12 0.07 -5.15 -1.48
N ASP A 13 0.40 -3.86 -1.40
CA ASP A 13 0.56 -3.17 -0.12
C ASP A 13 -0.83 -2.80 0.45
N PRO A 14 -1.21 -3.31 1.64
CA PRO A 14 -2.49 -2.98 2.27
C PRO A 14 -2.71 -1.47 2.49
N LEU A 15 -1.64 -0.68 2.56
CA LEU A 15 -1.71 0.78 2.66
C LEU A 15 -2.47 1.40 1.48
N GLN A 16 -2.38 0.79 0.29
CA GLN A 16 -3.14 1.22 -0.90
C GLN A 16 -4.65 1.13 -0.65
N LEU A 17 -5.12 0.03 -0.07
CA LEU A 17 -6.54 -0.15 0.24
C LEU A 17 -7.01 0.82 1.29
N ALA A 18 -6.22 1.07 2.34
CA ALA A 18 -6.55 2.05 3.37
C ALA A 18 -6.74 3.47 2.79
N LEU A 19 -5.85 3.88 1.88
CA LEU A 19 -5.96 5.15 1.16
C LEU A 19 -7.21 5.22 0.27
N TYR A 20 -7.48 4.18 -0.52
CA TYR A 20 -8.67 4.16 -1.39
C TYR A 20 -9.96 4.11 -0.59
N ARG A 21 -9.98 3.36 0.52
CA ARG A 21 -11.10 3.30 1.46
C ARG A 21 -11.40 4.69 2.04
N LEU A 22 -10.38 5.38 2.53
CA LEU A 22 -10.52 6.73 3.09
C LEU A 22 -11.02 7.73 2.03
N ALA A 23 -10.40 7.75 0.85
CA ALA A 23 -10.79 8.66 -0.22
C ALA A 23 -12.25 8.45 -0.66
N TRP A 24 -12.70 7.19 -0.74
CA TRP A 24 -14.09 6.88 -1.07
C TRP A 24 -15.06 7.35 0.03
N ALA A 25 -14.72 7.10 1.29
CA ALA A 25 -15.53 7.51 2.43
C ALA A 25 -15.68 9.05 2.49
N GLU A 26 -14.59 9.78 2.32
CA GLU A 26 -14.58 11.25 2.27
C GLU A 26 -15.38 11.80 1.07
N LEU A 27 -15.21 11.21 -0.12
CA LEU A 27 -15.93 11.61 -1.32
C LEU A 27 -17.45 11.44 -1.20
N HIS A 28 -17.90 10.51 -0.37
CA HIS A 28 -19.32 10.17 -0.21
C HIS A 28 -19.89 10.59 1.15
N GLU A 29 -19.11 11.30 1.97
CA GLU A 29 -19.50 11.79 3.28
C GLU A 29 -20.05 10.67 4.20
N ILE A 30 -19.41 9.49 4.16
CA ILE A 30 -19.75 8.35 5.01
C ILE A 30 -18.61 8.01 5.97
N GLU A 31 -18.95 7.39 7.10
CA GLU A 31 -17.96 6.84 8.04
C GLU A 31 -17.07 5.79 7.34
N VAL A 32 -15.76 5.86 7.57
CA VAL A 32 -14.78 5.00 6.90
C VAL A 32 -14.96 3.52 7.28
N GLU A 33 -15.47 3.26 8.48
CA GLU A 33 -15.81 1.94 9.01
C GLU A 33 -16.95 1.26 8.23
N ARG A 34 -17.75 2.03 7.49
CA ARG A 34 -18.81 1.50 6.62
C ARG A 34 -18.28 1.01 5.27
N VAL A 35 -17.00 1.20 4.98
CA VAL A 35 -16.39 0.86 3.70
C VAL A 35 -15.40 -0.28 3.90
N GLN A 36 -15.77 -1.49 3.46
CA GLN A 36 -14.81 -2.60 3.39
C GLN A 36 -13.86 -2.43 2.20
N ALA A 37 -12.64 -2.96 2.31
CA ALA A 37 -11.67 -2.94 1.23
C ALA A 37 -10.96 -4.29 1.05
N SER A 38 -10.86 -4.72 -0.20
CA SER A 38 -10.32 -6.03 -0.55
C SER A 38 -9.50 -5.99 -1.84
N PHE A 39 -8.52 -6.89 -1.93
CA PHE A 39 -7.89 -7.27 -3.19
C PHE A 39 -8.58 -8.48 -3.80
N TYR A 40 -8.76 -8.47 -5.11
CA TYR A 40 -9.17 -9.65 -5.87
C TYR A 40 -8.06 -10.06 -6.84
N TYR A 41 -7.56 -11.29 -6.72
CA TYR A 41 -6.48 -11.85 -7.53
C TYR A 41 -7.05 -12.75 -8.64
N VAL A 42 -7.17 -12.19 -9.85
CA VAL A 42 -7.89 -12.83 -10.97
C VAL A 42 -7.30 -14.19 -11.35
N ARG A 43 -5.97 -14.35 -11.25
CA ARG A 43 -5.30 -15.59 -11.68
C ARG A 43 -5.49 -16.76 -10.71
N SER A 44 -5.69 -16.48 -9.42
CA SER A 44 -5.94 -17.50 -8.39
C SER A 44 -7.41 -17.58 -7.98
N ASP A 45 -8.25 -16.66 -8.45
CA ASP A 45 -9.65 -16.50 -8.04
C ASP A 45 -9.79 -16.33 -6.51
N GLU A 46 -8.90 -15.56 -5.91
CA GLU A 46 -8.85 -15.33 -4.46
C GLU A 46 -9.22 -13.90 -4.10
N VAL A 47 -9.97 -13.74 -3.01
CA VAL A 47 -10.28 -12.46 -2.38
C VAL A 47 -9.54 -12.36 -1.05
N VAL A 48 -8.80 -11.27 -0.87
CA VAL A 48 -8.15 -10.93 0.41
C VAL A 48 -8.78 -9.66 0.94
N SER A 49 -9.51 -9.76 2.05
CA SER A 49 -10.21 -8.65 2.69
C SER A 49 -9.50 -8.25 3.96
N TYR A 50 -9.52 -6.95 4.28
CA TYR A 50 -8.92 -6.41 5.49
C TYR A 50 -9.99 -5.66 6.29
N ASP A 51 -10.19 -6.10 7.54
CA ASP A 51 -11.16 -5.49 8.44
C ASP A 51 -10.55 -4.38 9.30
N ASP A 52 -9.24 -4.45 9.58
CA ASP A 52 -8.52 -3.54 10.47
C ASP A 52 -7.52 -2.66 9.68
N LEU A 53 -8.02 -1.97 8.66
CA LEU A 53 -7.22 -0.99 7.93
C LEU A 53 -7.16 0.33 8.70
N PRO A 54 -6.04 1.08 8.62
CA PRO A 54 -5.87 2.33 9.35
C PRO A 54 -6.84 3.43 8.88
N GLY A 55 -7.29 4.25 9.83
CA GLY A 55 -8.03 5.48 9.59
C GLY A 55 -7.13 6.65 9.20
N ARG A 56 -7.69 7.86 9.05
CA ARG A 56 -6.94 9.04 8.62
C ARG A 56 -5.72 9.36 9.49
N VAL A 57 -5.92 9.43 10.80
CA VAL A 57 -4.84 9.81 11.75
C VAL A 57 -3.70 8.80 11.70
N GLU A 58 -4.01 7.52 11.69
CA GLU A 58 -3.02 6.44 11.65
C GLU A 58 -2.25 6.43 10.32
N LEU A 59 -2.97 6.65 9.20
CA LEU A 59 -2.35 6.80 7.88
C LEU A 59 -1.36 7.97 7.83
N GLU A 60 -1.75 9.13 8.36
CA GLU A 60 -0.88 10.31 8.42
C GLU A 60 0.36 10.03 9.27
N GLN A 61 0.20 9.42 10.45
CA GLN A 61 1.31 9.06 11.32
C GLN A 61 2.29 8.09 10.65
N GLN A 62 1.77 7.04 10.01
CA GLN A 62 2.58 6.02 9.34
C GLN A 62 3.35 6.60 8.15
N LEU A 63 2.70 7.43 7.32
CA LEU A 63 3.35 8.08 6.18
C LEU A 63 4.43 9.09 6.61
N MET A 64 4.22 9.80 7.71
CA MET A 64 5.22 10.71 8.26
C MET A 64 6.39 9.94 8.87
N ALA A 65 6.13 8.83 9.56
CA ALA A 65 7.17 7.96 10.10
C ALA A 65 8.06 7.37 9.00
N GLU A 66 7.47 6.87 7.91
CA GLU A 66 8.20 6.36 6.75
C GLU A 66 9.09 7.45 6.11
N ARG A 67 8.59 8.68 6.03
CA ARG A 67 9.37 9.81 5.51
C ARG A 67 10.56 10.18 6.41
N ALA A 68 10.40 10.06 7.72
CA ALA A 68 11.42 10.41 8.70
C ALA A 68 12.50 9.33 8.88
N ALA A 69 12.25 8.10 8.42
CA ALA A 69 13.23 7.03 8.45
C ALA A 69 14.46 7.41 7.60
N PRO A 70 15.70 7.23 8.10
CA PRO A 70 16.89 7.55 7.34
C PRO A 70 16.92 6.68 6.08
N SER A 71 17.07 7.30 4.90
CA SER A 71 17.26 6.57 3.66
C SER A 71 18.50 5.68 3.78
N VAL A 72 18.33 4.36 3.71
CA VAL A 72 19.48 3.45 3.60
C VAL A 72 20.27 3.89 2.37
N PRO A 73 21.55 4.31 2.51
CA PRO A 73 22.33 4.72 1.35
C PRO A 73 22.44 3.53 0.40
N ALA A 74 22.13 3.77 -0.88
CA ALA A 74 22.27 2.76 -1.93
C ALA A 74 23.70 2.18 -1.90
N PRO A 75 23.88 0.86 -2.12
CA PRO A 75 25.20 0.26 -2.11
C PRO A 75 26.09 0.94 -3.15
N SER A 76 27.25 1.44 -2.71
CA SER A 76 28.26 2.02 -3.59
C SER A 76 28.73 0.97 -4.59
N VAL A 77 28.24 1.03 -5.82
CA VAL A 77 28.83 0.29 -6.94
C VAL A 77 30.17 0.94 -7.25
N THR A 78 31.25 0.35 -6.75
CA THR A 78 32.61 0.67 -7.19
C THR A 78 32.81 0.08 -8.58
N ALA A 79 32.58 0.89 -9.62
CA ALA A 79 33.03 0.56 -10.95
C ALA A 79 34.57 0.59 -10.97
N SER A 80 35.21 -0.58 -10.86
CA SER A 80 36.61 -0.74 -11.27
C SER A 80 36.68 -0.53 -12.78
N GLY A 81 37.26 0.60 -13.19
CA GLY A 81 37.54 0.87 -14.61
C GLY A 81 38.57 -0.13 -15.17
N PRO A 82 38.56 -0.39 -16.48
CA PRO A 82 39.52 -1.29 -17.10
C PRO A 82 40.90 -0.64 -17.10
N GLY A 83 41.88 -1.32 -16.50
CA GLY A 83 43.29 -0.97 -16.62
C GLY A 83 43.86 -1.42 -17.97
N ALA A 84 44.64 -0.50 -18.55
CA ALA A 84 45.76 -0.63 -19.51
C ALA A 84 45.79 -1.83 -20.47
#